data_AF-A0A2A4JXZ7-F1
#
_entry.id   AF-A0A2A4JXZ7-F1
#
_cell.length_a   1.000
_cell.length_b   1.000
_cell.length_c   1.000
_cell.angle_alpha   90.00
_cell.angle_beta   90.00
_cell.angle_gamma   90.00
#
_symmetry.space_group_name_H-M   'P 1'
#
loop_
_entity.id
_entity.type
_entity.pdbx_description
1 polymer ?
#
loop_
_entity_poly.entity_id
_entity_poly.type
_entity_poly.pdbx_seq_one_letter_code
_entity_poly.pdbx_strand_id
1 'polypeptide(L)'
;MTHAPSGWYVVVEAELVYMLPDHTVISSHLRRKLHHRQKKEIWETLESMFQQRNMNGRACVIRTICEAQQRLAPKGKSLVHDILRAMFTAPLHEQDFIEEMGMTYSELLDPDFCEKANDCPLSVLGVILELNRQR
;
A
#
# COMPACT_ATOMS: atom_id res chain seq x y z
N MET A 1 34.28 -3.13 -17.57
CA MET A 1 33.30 -3.58 -16.56
C MET A 1 33.14 -2.46 -15.55
N THR A 2 32.05 -1.70 -15.65
CA THR A 2 31.77 -0.57 -14.76
C THR A 2 31.17 -1.11 -13.46
N HIS A 3 31.88 -0.89 -12.35
CA HIS A 3 31.39 -1.22 -11.01
C HIS A 3 30.19 -0.31 -10.71
N ALA A 4 29.02 -0.89 -10.44
CA ALA A 4 27.90 -0.13 -9.91
C ALA A 4 28.26 0.37 -8.49
N PRO A 5 28.05 1.66 -8.16
CA PRO A 5 28.45 2.20 -6.88
C PRO A 5 27.58 1.60 -5.76
N SER A 6 28.23 1.02 -4.75
CA SER A 6 27.58 0.53 -3.55
C SER A 6 27.32 1.69 -2.58
N GLY A 7 26.06 2.14 -2.55
CA GLY A 7 25.52 2.93 -1.44
C GLY A 7 25.07 4.35 -1.81
N TRP A 8 23.96 4.74 -1.20
CA TRP A 8 23.39 6.08 -0.98
C TRP A 8 22.94 6.97 -2.15
N TYR A 9 23.30 6.67 -3.40
CA TYR A 9 22.78 7.37 -4.61
C TYR A 9 21.89 6.47 -5.49
N VAL A 10 21.13 5.57 -4.90
CA VAL A 10 20.13 4.82 -5.66
C VAL A 10 18.86 5.65 -5.69
N VAL A 11 18.58 6.30 -6.82
CA VAL A 11 17.22 6.77 -7.09
C VAL A 11 16.35 5.53 -7.10
N VAL A 12 15.46 5.41 -6.13
CA VAL A 12 14.45 4.35 -6.12
C VAL A 12 13.39 4.78 -7.13
N GLU A 13 13.60 4.42 -8.38
CA GLU A 13 12.58 4.56 -9.41
C GLU A 13 11.58 3.42 -9.21
N ALA A 14 10.44 3.78 -8.62
CA ALA A 14 9.23 3.00 -8.73
C ALA A 14 8.68 3.22 -10.15
N GLU A 15 9.25 2.53 -11.15
CA GLU A 15 8.69 2.55 -12.50
C GLU A 15 7.32 1.87 -12.49
N LEU A 16 6.27 2.65 -12.22
CA LEU A 16 4.90 2.20 -12.33
C LEU A 16 4.54 2.12 -13.81
N VAL A 17 4.68 0.94 -14.42
CA VAL A 17 4.09 0.67 -15.74
C VAL A 17 2.58 0.48 -15.55
N TYR A 18 1.85 1.59 -15.48
CA TYR A 18 0.40 1.57 -15.41
C TYR A 18 -0.19 1.49 -16.82
N MET A 19 -0.77 0.34 -17.16
CA MET A 19 -1.60 0.25 -18.36
C MET A 19 -2.88 1.03 -18.12
N LEU A 20 -3.02 2.17 -18.81
CA LEU A 20 -4.24 2.97 -18.78
C LEU A 20 -5.41 2.09 -19.25
N PRO A 21 -6.50 2.00 -18.47
CA PRO A 21 -7.68 1.26 -18.88
C PRO A 21 -8.27 1.90 -20.13
N ASP A 22 -8.80 1.07 -21.03
CA ASP A 22 -9.50 1.56 -22.20
C ASP A 22 -10.89 2.09 -21.83
N HIS A 23 -11.56 2.74 -22.78
CA HIS A 23 -12.90 3.30 -22.57
C HIS A 23 -13.95 2.24 -22.23
N THR A 24 -13.76 0.98 -22.66
CA THR A 24 -14.70 -0.11 -22.37
C THR A 24 -14.61 -0.53 -20.91
N VAL A 25 -13.40 -0.64 -20.35
CA VAL A 25 -13.13 -0.87 -18.93
C VAL A 25 -13.60 0.33 -18.09
N ILE A 26 -13.31 1.57 -18.51
CA ILE A 26 -13.76 2.75 -17.77
C ILE A 26 -15.29 2.81 -17.67
N SER A 27 -16.01 2.54 -18.76
CA SER A 27 -17.48 2.60 -18.78
C SER A 27 -18.15 1.47 -18.00
N SER A 28 -17.59 0.25 -18.05
CA SER A 28 -18.10 -0.90 -17.27
C SER A 28 -17.85 -0.73 -15.76
N HIS A 29 -16.74 -0.10 -15.40
CA HIS A 29 -16.37 0.19 -14.01
C HIS A 29 -16.76 1.60 -13.54
N LEU A 30 -17.46 2.41 -14.34
CA LEU A 30 -18.01 3.69 -13.86
C LEU A 30 -19.01 3.48 -12.70
N ARG A 31 -19.57 2.26 -12.59
CA ARG A 31 -20.46 1.83 -11.50
C ARG A 31 -19.76 0.98 -10.42
N ARG A 32 -18.54 0.47 -10.66
CA ARG A 32 -17.80 -0.42 -9.73
C ARG A 32 -16.51 0.25 -9.29
N LYS A 33 -16.24 0.35 -7.99
CA LYS A 33 -15.15 1.16 -7.44
C LYS A 33 -13.77 0.70 -7.97
N LEU A 34 -13.23 1.38 -8.99
CA LEU A 34 -11.85 1.21 -9.52
C LEU A 34 -10.77 1.30 -8.43
N HIS A 35 -11.12 1.86 -7.27
CA HIS A 35 -10.24 2.05 -6.14
C HIS A 35 -9.69 0.75 -5.53
N HIS A 36 -10.41 -0.38 -5.58
CA HIS A 36 -9.89 -1.63 -4.97
C HIS A 36 -8.73 -2.21 -5.78
N ARG A 37 -8.85 -2.27 -7.11
CA ARG A 37 -7.76 -2.68 -8.00
C ARG A 37 -6.53 -1.80 -7.84
N GLN A 38 -6.72 -0.47 -7.80
CA GLN A 38 -5.62 0.47 -7.60
C GLN A 38 -4.92 0.29 -6.25
N LYS A 39 -5.67 0.02 -5.18
CA LYS A 39 -5.07 -0.33 -3.87
C LYS A 39 -4.23 -1.58 -3.97
N LYS A 40 -4.76 -2.63 -4.62
CA LYS A 40 -4.08 -3.90 -4.79
C LYS A 40 -2.74 -3.73 -5.51
N GLU A 41 -2.74 -3.00 -6.61
CA GLU A 41 -1.54 -2.70 -7.39
C GLU A 41 -0.50 -1.92 -6.55
N ILE A 42 -0.93 -0.91 -5.78
CA ILE A 42 -0.04 -0.17 -4.86
C ILE A 42 0.57 -1.12 -3.83
N TRP A 43 -0.24 -2.01 -3.26
CA TRP A 43 0.19 -2.94 -2.22
C TRP A 43 1.16 -3.99 -2.76
N GLU A 44 0.86 -4.62 -3.90
CA GLU A 44 1.76 -5.58 -4.58
C GLU A 44 3.08 -4.92 -4.99
N THR A 45 3.03 -3.66 -5.43
CA THR A 45 4.23 -2.89 -5.76
C THR A 45 5.10 -2.66 -4.52
N LEU A 46 4.49 -2.23 -3.41
CA LEU A 46 5.19 -2.05 -2.14
C LEU A 46 5.75 -3.36 -1.60
N GLU A 47 4.99 -4.44 -1.68
CA GLU A 47 5.44 -5.79 -1.30
C GLU A 47 6.71 -6.17 -2.08
N SER A 48 6.70 -6.03 -3.40
CA SER A 48 7.87 -6.30 -4.26
C SER A 48 9.06 -5.43 -3.89
N MET A 49 8.85 -4.13 -3.65
CA MET A 49 9.92 -3.22 -3.24
C MET A 49 10.58 -3.64 -1.92
N PHE A 50 9.80 -4.02 -0.93
CA PHE A 50 10.33 -4.50 0.34
C PHE A 50 11.02 -5.85 0.20
N GLN A 51 10.46 -6.75 -0.61
CA GLN A 51 11.04 -8.06 -0.89
C GLN A 51 12.43 -7.93 -1.55
N GLN A 52 12.59 -7.02 -2.51
CA GLN A 52 13.87 -6.70 -3.14
C GLN A 52 14.91 -6.15 -2.16
N ARG A 53 14.49 -5.70 -0.98
CA ARG A 53 15.35 -5.19 0.09
C ARG A 53 15.54 -6.22 1.21
N ASN A 54 15.29 -7.50 0.95
CA ASN A 54 15.42 -8.60 1.92
C ASN A 54 14.57 -8.41 3.19
N MET A 55 13.42 -7.75 3.06
CA MET A 55 12.40 -7.67 4.11
C MET A 55 11.23 -8.58 3.78
N ASN A 56 10.44 -8.94 4.80
CA ASN A 56 9.15 -9.60 4.59
C ASN A 56 8.16 -8.56 4.04
N GLY A 57 8.12 -8.42 2.71
CA GLY A 57 7.34 -7.38 2.05
C GLY A 57 5.85 -7.49 2.33
N ARG A 58 5.36 -8.73 2.42
CA ARG A 58 3.99 -9.02 2.80
C ARG A 58 3.65 -8.50 4.20
N ALA A 59 4.47 -8.82 5.20
CA ALA A 59 4.31 -8.30 6.55
C ALA A 59 4.39 -6.77 6.58
N CYS A 60 5.24 -6.14 5.74
CA CYS A 60 5.35 -4.69 5.66
C CYS A 60 4.08 -4.01 5.12
N VAL A 61 3.46 -4.56 4.08
CA VAL A 61 2.18 -4.05 3.57
C VAL A 61 1.09 -4.19 4.62
N ILE A 62 0.98 -5.36 5.25
CA ILE A 62 -0.04 -5.59 6.28
C ILE A 62 0.18 -4.66 7.47
N ARG A 63 1.42 -4.51 7.94
CA ARG A 63 1.78 -3.54 8.98
C ARG A 63 1.34 -2.12 8.59
N THR A 64 1.58 -1.72 7.35
CA THR A 64 1.19 -0.40 6.83
C THR A 64 -0.33 -0.19 6.87
N ILE A 65 -1.11 -1.21 6.49
CA ILE A 65 -2.58 -1.20 6.58
C ILE A 65 -3.04 -1.02 8.03
N CYS A 66 -2.47 -1.78 8.96
CA CYS A 66 -2.79 -1.71 10.39
C CYS A 66 -2.42 -0.35 11.00
N GLU A 67 -1.23 0.16 10.68
CA GLU A 67 -0.81 1.49 11.12
C GLU A 67 -1.75 2.58 10.57
N ALA A 68 -2.26 2.45 9.34
CA ALA A 68 -3.19 3.40 8.75
C ALA A 68 -4.54 3.46 9.48
N GLN A 69 -5.00 2.32 10.00
CA GLN A 69 -6.22 2.27 10.79
C GLN A 69 -6.05 3.00 12.15
N GLN A 70 -4.88 2.88 12.77
CA GLN A 70 -4.66 3.31 14.15
C GLN A 70 -4.02 4.70 14.31
N ARG A 71 -3.09 5.07 13.41
CA ARG A 71 -2.18 6.21 13.61
C ARG A 71 -2.60 7.46 12.85
N LEU A 72 -3.53 7.35 11.90
CA LEU A 72 -3.90 8.48 11.06
C LEU A 72 -4.87 9.42 11.76
N ALA A 73 -4.60 10.73 11.65
CA ALA A 73 -5.48 11.80 12.12
C ALA A 73 -6.92 11.67 11.57
N PRO A 74 -7.94 12.21 12.28
CA PRO A 74 -9.31 12.22 11.81
C PRO A 74 -9.45 12.84 10.42
N LYS A 75 -10.44 12.36 9.65
CA LYS A 75 -10.68 12.81 8.28
C LYS A 75 -10.78 14.34 8.18
N GLY A 76 -10.15 14.94 7.18
CA GLY A 76 -10.17 16.38 6.92
C GLY A 76 -9.21 17.22 7.77
N LYS A 77 -8.44 16.61 8.69
CA LYS A 77 -7.42 17.33 9.47
C LYS A 77 -6.10 17.50 8.72
N SER A 78 -5.79 16.61 7.78
CA SER A 78 -4.55 16.67 7.01
C SER A 78 -4.71 15.90 5.70
N LEU A 79 -4.44 16.58 4.59
CA LEU A 79 -4.52 15.97 3.26
C LEU A 79 -3.62 14.74 3.13
N VAL A 80 -2.40 14.79 3.67
CA VAL A 80 -1.47 13.65 3.65
C VAL A 80 -2.07 12.44 4.38
N HIS A 81 -2.71 12.66 5.53
CA HIS A 81 -3.37 11.60 6.27
C HIS A 81 -4.58 11.03 5.51
N ASP A 82 -5.36 11.88 4.85
CA ASP A 82 -6.52 11.45 4.07
C ASP A 82 -6.09 10.64 2.83
N ILE A 83 -5.00 11.03 2.16
CA ILE A 83 -4.42 10.27 1.04
C ILE A 83 -3.92 8.90 1.52
N LEU A 84 -3.14 8.86 2.61
CA LEU A 84 -2.64 7.60 3.19
C LEU A 84 -3.80 6.70 3.62
N ARG A 85 -4.86 7.28 4.20
CA ARG A 85 -6.09 6.56 4.54
C ARG A 85 -6.74 5.98 3.28
N ALA A 86 -6.84 6.75 2.20
CA ALA A 86 -7.42 6.28 0.95
C ALA A 86 -6.63 5.09 0.38
N MET A 87 -5.30 5.14 0.41
CA MET A 87 -4.41 4.10 -0.11
C MET A 87 -4.39 2.82 0.74
N PHE A 88 -4.35 2.94 2.07
CA PHE A 88 -4.06 1.80 2.96
C PHE A 88 -5.24 1.32 3.82
N THR A 89 -6.45 1.88 3.65
CA THR A 89 -7.64 1.31 4.31
C THR A 89 -8.10 0.04 3.59
N ALA A 90 -8.31 -1.03 4.34
CA ALA A 90 -8.94 -2.28 3.91
C ALA A 90 -10.42 -2.35 4.35
N PRO A 91 -11.40 -2.05 3.47
CA PRO A 91 -12.82 -2.13 3.80
C PRO A 91 -13.33 -3.57 3.72
N LEU A 92 -13.03 -4.38 4.75
CA LEU A 92 -13.38 -5.81 4.81
C LEU A 92 -14.89 -6.13 4.81
N HIS A 93 -15.74 -5.12 4.93
CA HIS A 93 -17.20 -5.28 4.82
C HIS A 93 -17.71 -5.17 3.38
N GLU A 94 -16.87 -4.76 2.43
CA GLU A 94 -17.24 -4.61 1.02
C GLU A 94 -16.92 -5.92 0.26
N GLN A 95 -17.96 -6.57 -0.30
CA GLN A 95 -17.80 -7.83 -1.05
C GLN A 95 -16.87 -7.65 -2.26
N ASP A 96 -17.01 -6.57 -3.02
CA ASP A 96 -16.15 -6.23 -4.15
C ASP A 96 -14.66 -6.14 -3.75
N PHE A 97 -14.37 -5.63 -2.54
CA PHE A 97 -13.01 -5.56 -2.03
C PHE A 97 -12.47 -6.95 -1.72
N ILE A 98 -13.27 -7.80 -1.07
CA ILE A 98 -12.89 -9.18 -0.77
C ILE A 98 -12.67 -9.97 -2.06
N GLU A 99 -13.50 -9.80 -3.08
CA GLU A 99 -13.33 -10.47 -4.38
C GLU A 99 -12.02 -10.07 -5.05
N GLU A 100 -11.70 -8.77 -5.06
CA GLU A 100 -10.48 -8.25 -5.68
C GLU A 100 -9.20 -8.68 -4.92
N MET A 101 -9.27 -8.65 -3.58
CA MET A 101 -8.11 -8.87 -2.71
C MET A 101 -7.94 -10.30 -2.24
N GLY A 102 -9.01 -11.08 -2.09
CA GLY A 102 -9.03 -12.31 -1.30
C GLY A 102 -8.10 -13.42 -1.81
N MET A 103 -7.77 -13.42 -3.10
CA MET A 103 -6.76 -14.33 -3.65
C MET A 103 -5.34 -13.89 -3.34
N THR A 104 -5.08 -12.57 -3.36
CA THR A 104 -3.74 -12.02 -3.16
C THR A 104 -3.44 -11.81 -1.69
N TYR A 105 -4.39 -11.35 -0.87
CA TYR A 105 -4.30 -10.92 0.54
C TYR A 105 -5.34 -11.64 1.42
N SER A 106 -5.28 -12.98 1.46
CA SER A 106 -6.24 -13.80 2.21
C SER A 106 -6.14 -13.63 3.74
N GLU A 107 -4.98 -13.23 4.25
CA GLU A 107 -4.73 -12.99 5.68
C GLU A 107 -5.57 -11.84 6.22
N LEU A 108 -6.01 -10.91 5.36
CA LEU A 108 -6.89 -9.81 5.77
C LEU A 108 -8.29 -10.28 6.20
N LEU A 109 -8.67 -11.52 5.88
CA LEU A 109 -9.94 -12.11 6.32
C LEU A 109 -9.90 -12.59 7.78
N ASP A 110 -8.70 -12.73 8.34
CA ASP A 110 -8.51 -13.03 9.75
C ASP A 110 -8.74 -11.76 10.58
N PRO A 111 -9.63 -11.75 11.59
CA PRO A 111 -9.87 -10.56 12.40
C PRO A 111 -8.61 -10.04 13.13
N ASP A 112 -7.66 -10.92 13.44
CA ASP A 112 -6.47 -10.59 14.23
C ASP A 112 -5.21 -10.41 13.37
N PHE A 113 -5.39 -10.17 12.07
CA PHE A 113 -4.29 -10.04 11.10
C PHE A 113 -3.24 -8.97 11.49
N CYS A 114 -3.66 -7.92 12.20
CA CYS A 114 -2.75 -6.87 12.68
C CYS A 114 -1.81 -7.32 13.80
N GLU A 115 -2.18 -8.30 14.60
CA GLU A 115 -1.31 -8.83 15.66
C GLU A 115 -0.21 -9.74 15.10
N LYS A 116 -0.39 -10.26 13.88
CA LYS A 116 0.50 -11.22 13.23
C LYS A 116 1.57 -10.56 12.37
N ALA A 117 1.38 -9.31 11.95
CA ALA A 117 2.25 -8.59 11.02
C ALA A 117 3.45 -7.89 11.71
N ASN A 118 4.24 -8.63 12.49
CA ASN A 118 5.35 -8.06 13.28
C ASN A 118 6.73 -8.13 12.60
N ASP A 119 6.85 -8.88 11.50
CA ASP A 119 8.15 -9.16 10.86
C ASP A 119 8.71 -8.01 10.00
N CYS A 120 7.98 -6.90 9.86
CA CYS A 120 8.48 -5.75 9.13
C CYS A 120 9.19 -4.78 10.08
N PRO A 121 10.47 -4.42 9.85
CA PRO A 121 11.19 -3.46 10.70
C PRO A 121 10.83 -1.99 10.42
N LEU A 122 10.20 -1.70 9.27
CA LEU A 122 9.93 -0.34 8.79
C LEU A 122 8.45 0.04 8.97
N SER A 123 8.19 1.29 9.37
CA SER A 123 6.87 1.92 9.31
C SER A 123 6.80 2.87 8.13
N VAL A 124 6.10 2.50 7.05
CA VAL A 124 5.94 3.35 5.86
C VAL A 124 5.24 4.66 6.22
N LEU A 125 4.17 4.58 7.02
CA LEU A 125 3.47 5.75 7.51
C LEU A 125 4.39 6.62 8.37
N GLY A 126 5.17 6.01 9.26
CA GLY A 126 6.14 6.72 10.08
C GLY A 126 7.11 7.52 9.22
N VAL A 127 7.74 6.89 8.22
CA VAL A 127 8.66 7.57 7.30
C VAL A 127 7.99 8.75 6.59
N ILE A 128 6.80 8.55 6.01
CA ILE A 128 6.09 9.61 5.27
C ILE A 128 5.68 10.76 6.20
N LEU A 129 5.20 10.45 7.40
CA LEU A 129 4.72 11.45 8.34
C LEU A 129 5.87 12.21 9.03
N GLU A 130 7.02 11.56 9.25
CA GLU A 130 8.22 12.22 9.80
C GLU A 130 8.79 13.26 8.82
N LEU A 131 8.70 13.00 7.50
CA LEU A 131 9.07 13.99 6.47
C LEU A 131 8.23 15.27 6.56
N ASN A 132 7.03 15.19 7.14
CA ASN A 132 6.16 16.34 7.35
C ASN A 132 6.43 17.06 8.69
N ARG A 133 7.28 16.52 9.55
CA ARG A 133 7.53 17.04 10.92
C ARG A 133 8.62 18.12 10.97
N GLN A 134 9.43 18.28 9.92
CA GLN A 134 10.51 19.28 9.85
C GLN A 134 10.11 20.62 9.20
N ARG A 135 8.84 21.03 9.31
CA ARG A 135 8.40 22.38 8.96
C ARG A 135 7.71 23.06 10.14
#